data_AF-A0A7X7J0U5-F1
#
_entry.id   AF-A0A7X7J0U5-F1
#
_cell.length_a   1.000
_cell.length_b   1.000
_cell.length_c   1.000
_cell.angle_alpha   90.00
_cell.angle_beta   90.00
_cell.angle_gamma   90.00
#
_symmetry.space_group_name_H-M   'P 1'
#
loop_
_entity.id
_entity.type
_entity.pdbx_description
1 polymer ?
#
loop_
_entity_poly.entity_id
_entity_poly.type
_entity_poly.pdbx_seq_one_letter_code
_entity_poly.pdbx_strand_id
1 'polypeptide(L)'
;QPADIGRIDPFSPGGGAVLRTCLRLKEADLGKPIKFLVPDHPKAGGVTCCGAHYHEPFMRVAAGPDKPMLSYWHGPANSNNARHYPLNDFIHPLIGLDGEELTAASPGDHIHHRGVFWAWVRTERQGGWQNEWWIPRDFVAEPGRLEHDDGGATSCRFTAEHFWTYRPADPARGERFVREVVDCRVYGGSADGRAVDVDLTLTALVDGIRIGGQTTADKGYGGMTCRFGSATEVRMENDQGVIGSDSLNHVVAKWVDWTGRFTGPDGRRLPHRSGAALMVHPSHPAYPPEWIVRAYGPVGLAYPGLEMIDLPKNRPVCLRYRLWIHRGEAGPGKVPEAYRAYIADWRWKAG
;
A
#
# COMPACT_ATOMS: atom_id res chain seq x y z
N GLN A 1 27.99 18.43 -25.51
CA GLN A 1 26.96 19.03 -24.65
C GLN A 1 25.68 19.17 -25.45
N PRO A 2 24.67 18.31 -25.28
CA PRO A 2 23.30 18.66 -25.63
C PRO A 2 22.68 19.43 -24.46
N ALA A 3 22.08 20.56 -24.79
CA ALA A 3 21.56 21.57 -23.88
C ALA A 3 20.56 21.02 -22.85
N ASP A 4 20.73 21.40 -21.59
CA ASP A 4 19.74 21.54 -20.51
C ASP A 4 18.45 20.68 -20.55
N ILE A 5 18.57 19.37 -20.74
CA ILE A 5 17.50 18.40 -20.49
C ILE A 5 17.80 17.72 -19.14
N GLY A 6 17.43 18.40 -18.07
CA GLY A 6 17.40 17.83 -16.73
C GLY A 6 18.76 17.60 -16.08
N ARG A 7 18.88 18.01 -14.81
CA ARG A 7 20.02 17.66 -13.99
C ARG A 7 19.92 16.16 -13.64
N ILE A 8 20.87 15.36 -14.12
CA ILE A 8 21.10 14.01 -13.60
C ILE A 8 21.75 14.19 -12.24
N ASP A 9 20.97 14.06 -11.18
CA ASP A 9 21.51 14.11 -9.82
C ASP A 9 22.01 12.72 -9.43
N PRO A 10 23.33 12.53 -9.24
CA PRO A 10 23.82 11.31 -8.66
C PRO A 10 23.36 11.20 -7.21
N PHE A 11 22.49 10.23 -6.92
CA PHE A 11 22.14 9.89 -5.54
C PHE A 11 22.99 8.72 -5.06
N SER A 12 23.77 8.98 -4.01
CA SER A 12 24.57 7.97 -3.31
C SER A 12 24.15 7.92 -1.85
N PRO A 13 23.56 6.81 -1.36
CA PRO A 13 23.10 6.71 0.03
C PRO A 13 24.26 6.55 1.05
N GLY A 14 25.49 6.97 0.73
CA GLY A 14 26.66 6.75 1.59
C GLY A 14 28.02 7.16 1.03
N GLY A 15 28.11 8.10 0.08
CA GLY A 15 29.40 8.58 -0.43
C GLY A 15 30.15 7.63 -1.38
N GLY A 16 29.48 6.59 -1.91
CA GLY A 16 29.99 5.67 -2.93
C GLY A 16 29.37 5.88 -4.32
N ALA A 17 29.51 4.88 -5.20
CA ALA A 17 29.04 4.90 -6.59
C ALA A 17 27.60 5.39 -6.77
N VAL A 18 27.35 6.09 -7.87
CA VAL A 18 26.03 6.64 -8.23
C VAL A 18 25.06 5.50 -8.52
N LEU A 19 24.02 5.33 -7.68
CA LEU A 19 23.06 4.21 -7.78
C LEU A 19 21.76 4.59 -8.47
N ARG A 20 21.52 5.88 -8.70
CA ARG A 20 20.30 6.39 -9.31
C ARG A 20 20.59 7.60 -10.18
N THR A 21 19.82 7.69 -11.26
CA THR A 21 19.70 8.89 -12.09
C THR A 21 18.25 9.35 -12.00
N CYS A 22 18.00 10.47 -11.31
CA CYS A 22 16.72 11.15 -11.41
C CYS A 22 16.75 12.04 -12.66
N LEU A 23 15.81 11.80 -13.58
CA LEU A 23 15.59 12.69 -14.72
C LEU A 23 14.55 13.74 -14.32
N ARG A 24 15.00 14.96 -14.00
CA ARG A 24 14.08 16.10 -13.82
C ARG A 24 13.80 16.74 -15.16
N LEU A 25 12.57 16.66 -15.62
CA LEU A 25 12.14 17.28 -16.86
C LEU A 25 11.60 18.68 -16.59
N LYS A 26 11.76 19.58 -17.55
CA LYS A 26 11.09 20.88 -17.48
C LYS A 26 9.60 20.65 -17.66
N GLU A 27 8.78 21.46 -17.00
CA GLU A 27 7.31 21.38 -17.12
C GLU A 27 6.85 21.49 -18.58
N ALA A 28 7.55 22.32 -19.38
CA ALA A 28 7.31 22.47 -20.82
C ALA A 28 7.55 21.19 -21.66
N ASP A 29 8.15 20.15 -21.09
CA ASP A 29 8.44 18.87 -21.75
C ASP A 29 7.43 17.77 -21.42
N LEU A 30 6.42 18.04 -20.58
CA LEU A 30 5.34 17.10 -20.29
C LEU A 30 4.64 16.64 -21.58
N GLY A 31 4.49 15.32 -21.74
CA GLY A 31 3.83 14.70 -22.89
C GLY A 31 4.70 14.57 -24.15
N LYS A 32 5.92 15.12 -24.16
CA LYS A 32 6.85 14.99 -25.29
C LYS A 32 7.72 13.74 -25.16
N PRO A 33 8.02 13.01 -26.25
CA PRO A 33 9.03 11.95 -26.22
C PRO A 33 10.41 12.51 -25.86
N ILE A 34 11.06 11.90 -24.88
CA ILE A 34 12.42 12.28 -24.46
C ILE A 34 13.35 11.11 -24.74
N LYS A 35 14.46 11.42 -25.40
CA LYS A 35 15.56 10.47 -25.63
C LYS A 35 16.69 10.83 -24.68
N PHE A 36 17.14 9.86 -23.91
CA PHE A 36 18.33 9.97 -23.08
C PHE A 36 19.25 8.79 -23.35
N LEU A 37 20.55 9.05 -23.33
CA LEU A 37 21.58 8.04 -23.47
C LEU A 37 21.90 7.56 -22.05
N VAL A 38 21.58 6.31 -21.74
CA VAL A 38 22.07 5.66 -20.52
C VAL A 38 23.43 5.07 -20.88
N PRO A 39 24.56 5.62 -20.38
CA PRO A 39 25.85 4.99 -20.60
C PRO A 39 25.83 3.59 -19.99
N ASP A 40 26.56 2.65 -20.60
CA ASP A 40 26.74 1.31 -20.05
C ASP A 40 27.31 1.42 -18.64
N HIS A 41 26.44 1.21 -17.64
CA HIS A 41 26.89 1.09 -16.27
C HIS A 41 27.48 -0.31 -16.10
N PRO A 42 28.68 -0.45 -15.51
CA PRO A 42 29.13 -1.78 -15.08
C PRO A 42 28.03 -2.40 -14.22
N LYS A 43 27.69 -3.68 -14.47
CA LYS A 43 26.72 -4.43 -13.67
C LYS A 43 26.98 -4.10 -12.21
N ALA A 44 26.01 -3.44 -11.56
CA ALA A 44 26.13 -3.06 -10.16
C ALA A 44 26.39 -4.34 -9.35
N GLY A 45 27.64 -4.57 -8.97
CA GLY A 45 28.01 -5.74 -8.19
C GLY A 45 27.32 -5.66 -6.84
N GLY A 46 26.27 -6.45 -6.64
CA GLY A 46 25.63 -6.68 -5.34
C GLY A 46 25.03 -5.46 -4.62
N VAL A 47 24.89 -4.29 -5.26
CA VAL A 47 24.35 -3.11 -4.58
C VAL A 47 22.82 -3.10 -4.64
N THR A 48 22.19 -3.41 -3.52
CA THR A 48 20.73 -3.43 -3.35
C THR A 48 20.28 -2.21 -2.55
N CYS A 49 19.24 -1.49 -2.97
CA CYS A 49 18.69 -0.41 -2.13
C CYS A 49 17.86 -0.92 -0.95
N CYS A 50 17.35 -2.15 -1.06
CA CYS A 50 16.62 -2.90 -0.04
C CYS A 50 16.52 -4.38 -0.44
N GLY A 51 16.37 -5.26 0.55
CA GLY A 51 16.14 -6.70 0.38
C GLY A 51 14.83 -7.14 1.03
N ALA A 52 14.26 -8.23 0.54
CA ALA A 52 13.02 -8.81 1.04
C ALA A 52 13.31 -10.24 1.50
N HIS A 53 13.26 -10.49 2.80
CA HIS A 53 13.61 -11.78 3.39
C HIS A 53 12.45 -12.36 4.19
N TYR A 54 12.12 -13.62 3.93
CA TYR A 54 11.07 -14.31 4.68
C TYR A 54 11.57 -14.74 6.06
N HIS A 55 10.86 -14.30 7.09
CA HIS A 55 11.04 -14.68 8.49
C HIS A 55 9.68 -15.10 9.03
N GLU A 56 9.37 -16.40 8.98
CA GLU A 56 8.05 -16.91 9.37
C GLU A 56 7.57 -16.29 10.71
N PRO A 57 6.36 -15.70 10.75
CA PRO A 57 5.29 -15.74 9.74
C PRO A 57 5.27 -14.59 8.70
N PHE A 58 6.28 -13.72 8.64
CA PHE A 58 6.23 -12.48 7.83
C PHE A 58 7.41 -12.32 6.87
N MET A 59 7.19 -11.56 5.79
CA MET A 59 8.23 -11.04 4.92
C MET A 59 8.76 -9.74 5.52
N ARG A 60 10.07 -9.62 5.75
CA ARG A 60 10.72 -8.38 6.21
C ARG A 60 11.39 -7.70 5.02
N VAL A 61 11.12 -6.40 4.85
CA VAL A 61 11.83 -5.56 3.88
C VAL A 61 12.68 -4.53 4.60
N ALA A 62 13.95 -4.44 4.23
CA ALA A 62 14.90 -3.53 4.88
C ALA A 62 15.96 -3.00 3.90
N ALA A 63 16.45 -1.77 4.13
CA ALA A 63 17.56 -1.16 3.36
C ALA A 63 18.95 -1.62 3.84
N GLY A 64 18.98 -2.58 4.77
CA GLY A 64 20.13 -3.08 5.50
C GLY A 64 19.67 -3.66 6.86
N PRO A 65 20.55 -4.33 7.62
CA PRO A 65 20.16 -5.04 8.84
C PRO A 65 19.40 -4.17 9.86
N ASP A 66 19.84 -2.92 10.01
CA ASP A 66 19.35 -1.99 11.04
C ASP A 66 18.39 -0.92 10.48
N LYS A 67 17.92 -1.07 9.24
CA LYS A 67 17.04 -0.09 8.57
C LYS A 67 15.77 -0.77 8.06
N PRO A 68 14.87 -1.23 8.95
CA PRO A 68 13.59 -1.82 8.55
C PRO A 68 12.77 -0.79 7.77
N MET A 69 12.04 -1.26 6.76
CA MET A 69 11.18 -0.44 5.93
C MET A 69 9.72 -0.86 6.10
N LEU A 70 9.46 -2.16 6.07
CA LEU A 70 8.16 -2.73 6.41
C LEU A 70 8.25 -4.21 6.74
N SER A 71 7.20 -4.75 7.35
CA SER A 71 6.94 -6.18 7.41
C SER A 71 5.57 -6.50 6.81
N TYR A 72 5.48 -7.54 6.00
CA TYR A 72 4.24 -8.08 5.46
C TYR A 72 3.91 -9.42 6.13
N TRP A 73 2.80 -9.47 6.86
CA TRP A 73 2.35 -10.64 7.60
C TRP A 73 1.68 -11.64 6.67
N HIS A 74 2.47 -12.54 6.08
CA HIS A 74 1.97 -13.61 5.22
C HIS A 74 1.13 -14.61 6.03
N GLY A 75 1.67 -15.10 7.14
CA GLY A 75 1.01 -15.97 8.10
C GLY A 75 0.35 -15.24 9.27
N PRO A 76 -0.33 -15.97 10.17
CA PRO A 76 -1.04 -15.40 11.31
C PRO A 76 -0.10 -14.60 12.23
N ALA A 77 -0.53 -13.40 12.61
CA ALA A 77 0.17 -12.63 13.62
C ALA A 77 0.00 -13.28 15.00
N ASN A 78 1.09 -13.45 15.75
CA ASN A 78 1.07 -14.03 17.12
C ASN A 78 1.08 -12.95 18.21
N SER A 79 0.45 -11.80 17.99
CA SER A 79 0.37 -10.76 19.02
C SER A 79 -0.60 -11.18 20.15
N ASN A 80 -0.43 -10.66 21.37
CA ASN A 80 -1.37 -10.92 22.48
C ASN A 80 -2.84 -10.57 22.12
N ASN A 81 -3.05 -9.68 21.14
CA ASN A 81 -4.36 -9.29 20.61
C ASN A 81 -4.87 -10.19 19.47
N ALA A 82 -3.99 -10.96 18.81
CA ALA A 82 -4.38 -11.99 17.84
C ALA A 82 -5.17 -13.14 18.47
N ARG A 83 -5.29 -13.18 19.81
CA ARG A 83 -6.24 -14.04 20.51
C ARG A 83 -7.70 -13.79 20.09
N HIS A 84 -8.04 -12.61 19.57
CA HIS A 84 -9.42 -12.28 19.20
C HIS A 84 -9.75 -12.51 17.72
N TYR A 85 -8.77 -12.33 16.83
CA TYR A 85 -8.95 -12.46 15.38
C TYR A 85 -7.69 -13.06 14.73
N PRO A 86 -7.85 -13.97 13.75
CA PRO A 86 -6.76 -14.56 12.96
C PRO A 86 -6.24 -13.56 11.91
N LEU A 87 -5.60 -12.49 12.36
CA LEU A 87 -5.10 -11.44 11.46
C LEU A 87 -3.86 -11.92 10.71
N ASN A 88 -3.91 -11.86 9.39
CA ASN A 88 -2.78 -11.92 8.45
C ASN A 88 -3.13 -11.14 7.20
N ASP A 89 -2.23 -11.19 6.22
CA ASP A 89 -2.36 -10.54 4.93
C ASP A 89 -2.46 -9.01 5.06
N PHE A 90 -1.39 -8.43 5.64
CA PHE A 90 -1.28 -6.99 5.84
C PHE A 90 0.17 -6.55 6.01
N ILE A 91 0.42 -5.25 5.80
CA ILE A 91 1.71 -4.61 6.06
C ILE A 91 1.67 -3.90 7.41
N HIS A 92 2.54 -4.32 8.33
CA HIS A 92 2.80 -3.63 9.58
C HIS A 92 4.07 -4.18 10.25
N PRO A 93 4.94 -3.34 10.82
CA PRO A 93 4.89 -1.88 10.73
C PRO A 93 5.20 -1.40 9.30
N LEU A 94 4.66 -0.24 8.92
CA LEU A 94 5.20 0.58 7.84
C LEU A 94 6.08 1.67 8.46
N ILE A 95 7.35 1.71 8.09
CA ILE A 95 8.34 2.60 8.69
C ILE A 95 8.54 3.85 7.81
N GLY A 96 8.48 5.01 8.45
CA GLY A 96 8.73 6.30 7.84
C GLY A 96 10.20 6.54 7.48
N LEU A 97 10.50 7.73 6.95
CA LEU A 97 11.85 8.03 6.46
C LEU A 97 12.85 8.30 7.58
N ASP A 98 12.37 8.58 8.80
CA ASP A 98 13.18 8.87 9.99
C ASP A 98 13.07 7.76 11.05
N GLY A 99 12.54 6.59 10.67
CA GLY A 99 12.45 5.40 11.50
C GLY A 99 11.23 5.30 12.41
N GLU A 100 10.33 6.28 12.36
CA GLU A 100 9.04 6.26 13.04
C GLU A 100 8.09 5.21 12.45
N GLU A 101 7.27 4.60 13.31
CA GLU A 101 6.23 3.68 12.88
C GLU A 101 4.96 4.46 12.47
N LEU A 102 4.60 4.39 11.19
CA LEU A 102 3.49 5.17 10.63
C LEU A 102 2.12 4.53 10.87
N THR A 103 2.08 3.22 11.06
CA THR A 103 0.85 2.42 11.08
C THR A 103 0.63 1.77 12.43
N ALA A 104 -0.62 1.53 12.84
CA ALA A 104 -0.94 0.72 14.01
C ALA A 104 -1.63 -0.60 13.61
N ALA A 105 -1.30 -1.68 14.31
CA ALA A 105 -2.03 -2.95 14.25
C ALA A 105 -2.71 -3.27 15.59
N SER A 106 -3.94 -3.78 15.50
CA SER A 106 -4.83 -4.07 16.63
C SER A 106 -4.91 -2.96 17.70
N PRO A 107 -5.13 -1.69 17.32
CA PRO A 107 -5.27 -0.62 18.30
C PRO A 107 -6.52 -0.84 19.16
N GLY A 108 -6.48 -0.38 20.42
CA GLY A 108 -7.51 -0.70 21.42
C GLY A 108 -8.93 -0.23 21.06
N ASP A 109 -9.07 0.80 20.23
CA ASP A 109 -10.35 1.30 19.73
C ASP A 109 -10.95 0.40 18.63
N HIS A 110 -10.10 -0.20 17.80
CA HIS A 110 -10.49 -1.01 16.65
C HIS A 110 -9.52 -2.19 16.48
N ILE A 111 -9.64 -3.20 17.34
CA ILE A 111 -8.69 -4.32 17.44
C ILE A 111 -8.57 -5.20 16.18
N HIS A 112 -9.49 -5.05 15.22
CA HIS A 112 -9.45 -5.73 13.90
C HIS A 112 -8.70 -4.92 12.83
N HIS A 113 -8.33 -3.66 13.06
CA HIS A 113 -7.49 -2.91 12.12
C HIS A 113 -6.03 -3.40 12.20
N ARG A 114 -5.31 -3.41 11.07
CA ARG A 114 -4.00 -4.09 10.98
C ARG A 114 -3.02 -3.41 10.01
N GLY A 115 -2.60 -2.19 10.32
CA GLY A 115 -1.67 -1.41 9.49
C GLY A 115 -2.21 -1.10 8.10
N VAL A 116 -1.52 -1.48 7.04
CA VAL A 116 -2.04 -1.41 5.67
C VAL A 116 -2.63 -2.76 5.30
N PHE A 117 -3.93 -2.82 5.08
CA PHE A 117 -4.67 -4.06 4.82
C PHE A 117 -5.77 -3.84 3.78
N TRP A 118 -6.28 -4.92 3.21
CA TRP A 118 -7.42 -4.89 2.30
C TRP A 118 -8.44 -5.89 2.77
N ALA A 119 -9.67 -5.43 2.96
CA ALA A 119 -10.75 -6.30 3.39
C ALA A 119 -12.12 -5.77 2.98
N TRP A 120 -13.10 -6.66 2.90
CA TRP A 120 -14.48 -6.30 2.60
C TRP A 120 -15.39 -6.69 3.76
N VAL A 121 -16.33 -5.79 4.05
CA VAL A 121 -17.33 -5.96 5.11
C VAL A 121 -18.36 -6.99 4.71
N ARG A 122 -18.68 -7.07 3.41
CA ARG A 122 -19.70 -7.98 2.91
C ARG A 122 -19.11 -8.95 1.90
N THR A 123 -19.33 -10.24 2.13
CA THR A 123 -19.00 -11.31 1.19
C THR A 123 -20.16 -12.28 1.11
N GLU A 124 -20.68 -12.47 -0.11
CA GLU A 124 -21.80 -13.38 -0.40
C GLU A 124 -21.36 -14.51 -1.31
N ARG A 125 -22.05 -15.64 -1.20
CA ARG A 125 -22.00 -16.76 -2.16
C ARG A 125 -23.42 -17.15 -2.52
N GLN A 126 -23.73 -17.16 -3.82
CA GLN A 126 -25.05 -17.55 -4.35
C GLN A 126 -26.21 -16.78 -3.68
N GLY A 127 -26.00 -15.50 -3.36
CA GLY A 127 -26.98 -14.63 -2.69
C GLY A 127 -27.15 -14.87 -1.19
N GLY A 128 -26.44 -15.85 -0.61
CA GLY A 128 -26.38 -16.06 0.84
C GLY A 128 -25.19 -15.33 1.44
N TRP A 129 -25.43 -14.62 2.56
CA TRP A 129 -24.36 -14.08 3.39
C TRP A 129 -23.47 -15.20 3.90
N GLN A 130 -22.16 -15.03 3.77
CA GLN A 130 -21.23 -16.06 4.21
C GLN A 130 -20.38 -15.63 5.40
N ASN A 131 -19.76 -14.43 5.39
CA ASN A 131 -19.02 -13.77 6.50
C ASN A 131 -18.37 -12.46 6.03
N GLU A 132 -17.65 -11.77 6.91
CA GLU A 132 -16.85 -10.57 6.60
C GLU A 132 -15.33 -10.81 6.75
N TRP A 133 -14.53 -10.30 5.81
CA TRP A 133 -13.07 -10.30 5.93
C TRP A 133 -12.59 -9.14 6.82
N TRP A 134 -13.37 -8.05 6.86
CA TRP A 134 -13.07 -6.84 7.64
C TRP A 134 -12.89 -7.14 9.14
N ILE A 135 -13.83 -7.90 9.73
CA ILE A 135 -13.74 -8.45 11.09
C ILE A 135 -13.72 -9.98 10.99
N PRO A 136 -12.54 -10.60 10.90
CA PRO A 136 -12.40 -11.99 10.45
C PRO A 136 -12.68 -12.99 11.58
N ARG A 137 -13.90 -13.06 12.08
CA ARG A 137 -14.28 -14.05 13.12
C ARG A 137 -14.16 -15.47 12.60
N ASP A 138 -14.80 -15.69 11.45
CA ASP A 138 -14.96 -16.99 10.81
C ASP A 138 -14.49 -16.95 9.35
N PHE A 139 -13.50 -16.08 9.09
CA PHE A 139 -12.84 -15.90 7.79
C PHE A 139 -11.34 -16.05 8.00
N VAL A 140 -10.67 -16.77 7.11
CA VAL A 140 -9.22 -16.88 7.09
C VAL A 140 -8.71 -16.61 5.67
N ALA A 141 -7.72 -15.74 5.55
CA ALA A 141 -6.87 -15.69 4.36
C ALA A 141 -5.79 -16.76 4.54
N GLU A 142 -6.00 -17.96 3.99
CA GLU A 142 -5.05 -19.07 4.10
C GLU A 142 -3.77 -18.74 3.30
N PRO A 143 -2.58 -18.71 3.92
CA PRO A 143 -1.34 -18.39 3.22
C PRO A 143 -0.99 -19.48 2.19
N GLY A 144 -0.64 -19.05 0.98
CA GLY A 144 -0.26 -19.89 -0.15
C GLY A 144 1.22 -19.72 -0.52
N ARG A 145 1.51 -19.67 -1.82
CA ARG A 145 2.86 -19.45 -2.34
C ARG A 145 3.35 -18.05 -1.99
N LEU A 146 4.62 -17.95 -1.57
CA LEU A 146 5.32 -16.69 -1.35
C LEU A 146 6.65 -16.71 -2.10
N GLU A 147 6.86 -15.70 -2.94
CA GLU A 147 8.09 -15.52 -3.71
C GLU A 147 8.67 -14.14 -3.43
N HIS A 148 9.99 -14.02 -3.46
CA HIS A 148 10.66 -12.75 -3.31
C HIS A 148 11.91 -12.67 -4.19
N ASP A 149 12.25 -11.45 -4.56
CA ASP A 149 13.46 -11.11 -5.30
C ASP A 149 14.23 -10.07 -4.49
N ASP A 150 15.43 -10.46 -4.05
CA ASP A 150 16.35 -9.60 -3.32
C ASP A 150 16.79 -8.47 -4.27
N GLY A 151 16.27 -7.28 -3.99
CA GLY A 151 16.10 -6.23 -4.98
C GLY A 151 17.34 -5.80 -5.74
N GLY A 152 17.12 -5.18 -6.91
CA GLY A 152 18.16 -4.48 -7.65
C GLY A 152 18.54 -3.12 -7.01
N ALA A 153 19.23 -2.28 -7.77
CA ALA A 153 19.64 -0.95 -7.32
C ALA A 153 18.46 0.00 -6.95
N THR A 154 17.22 -0.32 -7.36
CA THR A 154 16.06 0.59 -7.27
C THR A 154 14.94 0.12 -6.36
N SER A 155 14.69 -1.19 -6.29
CA SER A 155 13.59 -1.78 -5.52
C SER A 155 13.79 -3.27 -5.29
N CYS A 156 13.17 -3.81 -4.24
CA CYS A 156 12.89 -5.24 -4.09
C CYS A 156 11.41 -5.54 -4.32
N ARG A 157 11.07 -6.82 -4.46
CA ARG A 157 9.69 -7.25 -4.71
C ARG A 157 9.41 -8.56 -3.97
N PHE A 158 8.17 -8.73 -3.55
CA PHE A 158 7.62 -10.04 -3.21
C PHE A 158 6.23 -10.20 -3.81
N THR A 159 5.86 -11.45 -4.08
CA THR A 159 4.53 -11.86 -4.53
C THR A 159 4.01 -12.90 -3.55
N ALA A 160 2.87 -12.63 -2.93
CA ALA A 160 2.24 -13.51 -1.97
C ALA A 160 0.87 -13.96 -2.49
N GLU A 161 0.51 -15.21 -2.22
CA GLU A 161 -0.79 -15.78 -2.55
C GLU A 161 -1.54 -16.09 -1.26
N HIS A 162 -2.83 -15.78 -1.25
CA HIS A 162 -3.74 -16.16 -0.18
C HIS A 162 -5.02 -16.77 -0.76
N PHE A 163 -5.64 -17.66 0.02
CA PHE A 163 -6.94 -18.21 -0.31
C PHE A 163 -7.95 -17.81 0.74
N TRP A 164 -9.01 -17.13 0.32
CA TRP A 164 -10.11 -16.83 1.23
C TRP A 164 -10.89 -18.10 1.50
N THR A 165 -11.01 -18.42 2.79
CA THR A 165 -11.73 -19.58 3.30
C THR A 165 -12.67 -19.13 4.40
N TYR A 166 -13.89 -19.67 4.39
CA TYR A 166 -14.75 -19.60 5.57
C TYR A 166 -14.25 -20.61 6.58
N ARG A 167 -14.31 -20.29 7.86
CA ARG A 167 -14.05 -21.21 8.97
C ARG A 167 -15.39 -21.78 9.45
N PRO A 168 -15.92 -22.83 8.82
CA PRO A 168 -17.11 -23.51 9.34
C PRO A 168 -16.83 -24.12 10.72
N ALA A 169 -17.89 -24.37 11.49
CA ALA A 169 -17.80 -25.12 12.75
C ALA A 169 -17.21 -26.54 12.58
N ASP A 170 -17.36 -27.12 11.37
CA ASP A 170 -16.73 -28.37 10.95
C ASP A 170 -15.61 -28.09 9.94
N PRO A 171 -14.32 -28.18 10.32
CA PRO A 171 -13.19 -27.87 9.44
C PRO A 171 -13.16 -28.67 8.14
N ALA A 172 -13.78 -29.85 8.09
CA ALA A 172 -13.87 -30.66 6.86
C ALA A 172 -14.72 -29.99 5.76
N ARG A 173 -15.46 -28.92 6.10
CA ARG A 173 -16.30 -28.14 5.17
C ARG A 173 -15.64 -26.83 4.70
N GLY A 174 -14.39 -26.56 5.09
CA GLY A 174 -13.67 -25.38 4.62
C GLY A 174 -13.45 -25.46 3.11
N GLU A 175 -13.90 -24.46 2.36
CA GLU A 175 -13.70 -24.37 0.91
C GLU A 175 -13.05 -23.03 0.56
N ARG A 176 -11.99 -23.08 -0.26
CA ARG A 176 -11.36 -21.89 -0.84
C ARG A 176 -12.28 -21.30 -1.90
N PHE A 177 -12.67 -20.04 -1.75
CA PHE A 177 -13.65 -19.43 -2.65
C PHE A 177 -13.14 -18.20 -3.41
N VAL A 178 -12.05 -17.57 -2.95
CA VAL A 178 -11.29 -16.55 -3.70
C VAL A 178 -9.81 -16.86 -3.57
N ARG A 179 -9.10 -16.75 -4.69
CA ARG A 179 -7.64 -16.67 -4.74
C ARG A 179 -7.25 -15.20 -4.83
N GLU A 180 -6.40 -14.78 -3.92
CA GLU A 180 -5.82 -13.46 -3.85
C GLU A 180 -4.32 -13.55 -4.15
N VAL A 181 -3.82 -12.62 -4.95
CA VAL A 181 -2.38 -12.45 -5.18
C VAL A 181 -2.01 -11.00 -4.89
N VAL A 182 -1.00 -10.82 -4.05
CA VAL A 182 -0.47 -9.54 -3.60
C VAL A 182 0.91 -9.39 -4.19
N ASP A 183 1.07 -8.42 -5.08
CA ASP A 183 2.35 -8.06 -5.64
C ASP A 183 2.83 -6.75 -5.01
N CYS A 184 3.87 -6.85 -4.19
CA CYS A 184 4.41 -5.71 -3.45
C CYS A 184 5.79 -5.36 -3.96
N ARG A 185 5.98 -4.09 -4.34
CA ARG A 185 7.28 -3.56 -4.75
C ARG A 185 7.68 -2.41 -3.85
N VAL A 186 8.83 -2.53 -3.22
CA VAL A 186 9.36 -1.54 -2.28
C VAL A 186 10.57 -0.88 -2.89
N TYR A 187 10.53 0.44 -3.03
CA TYR A 187 11.63 1.22 -3.60
C TYR A 187 12.51 1.74 -2.47
N GLY A 188 13.81 1.88 -2.71
CA GLY A 188 14.67 2.60 -1.75
C GLY A 188 14.29 4.08 -1.66
N GLY A 189 14.54 4.72 -0.51
CA GLY A 189 14.19 6.12 -0.27
C GLY A 189 14.97 7.12 -1.14
N SER A 190 14.35 8.27 -1.38
CA SER A 190 14.96 9.46 -1.99
C SER A 190 14.90 10.65 -1.01
N ALA A 191 15.40 11.82 -1.41
CA ALA A 191 15.22 13.04 -0.63
C ALA A 191 13.74 13.44 -0.49
N ASP A 192 12.93 13.17 -1.51
CA ASP A 192 11.50 13.54 -1.53
C ASP A 192 10.60 12.53 -0.83
N GLY A 193 10.93 11.24 -0.95
CA GLY A 193 10.12 10.18 -0.36
C GLY A 193 10.47 8.77 -0.79
N ARG A 194 9.58 7.84 -0.45
CA ARG A 194 9.69 6.41 -0.76
C ARG A 194 8.36 5.86 -1.24
N ALA A 195 8.37 5.11 -2.33
CA ALA A 195 7.20 4.40 -2.83
C ALA A 195 7.14 2.95 -2.30
N VAL A 196 5.93 2.48 -2.04
CA VAL A 196 5.57 1.06 -1.91
C VAL A 196 4.36 0.82 -2.81
N ASP A 197 4.54 0.04 -3.87
CA ASP A 197 3.43 -0.37 -4.74
C ASP A 197 2.81 -1.65 -4.17
N VAL A 198 1.48 -1.71 -4.15
CA VAL A 198 0.71 -2.90 -3.77
C VAL A 198 -0.36 -3.14 -4.82
N ASP A 199 -0.15 -4.16 -5.64
CA ASP A 199 -1.09 -4.58 -6.68
C ASP A 199 -1.79 -5.88 -6.21
N LEU A 200 -3.12 -5.84 -6.11
CA LEU A 200 -3.95 -6.97 -5.71
C LEU A 200 -4.63 -7.57 -6.94
N THR A 201 -4.68 -8.90 -7.00
CA THR A 201 -5.48 -9.64 -7.98
C THR A 201 -6.42 -10.60 -7.27
N LEU A 202 -7.73 -10.39 -7.40
CA LEU A 202 -8.76 -11.24 -6.80
C LEU A 202 -9.43 -12.08 -7.88
N THR A 203 -9.45 -13.39 -7.70
CA THR A 203 -10.09 -14.35 -8.63
C THR A 203 -11.00 -15.28 -7.85
N ALA A 204 -12.29 -15.31 -8.19
CA ALA A 204 -13.18 -16.29 -7.57
C ALA A 204 -12.82 -17.72 -8.02
N LEU A 205 -12.94 -18.67 -7.09
CA LEU A 205 -12.72 -20.10 -7.34
C LEU A 205 -14.03 -20.87 -7.48
N VAL A 206 -15.12 -20.29 -7.00
CA VAL A 206 -16.48 -20.83 -7.05
C VAL A 206 -17.44 -19.79 -7.63
N ASP A 207 -18.63 -20.23 -8.07
CA ASP A 207 -19.59 -19.34 -8.72
C ASP A 207 -20.36 -18.49 -7.70
N GLY A 208 -20.81 -17.32 -8.13
CA GLY A 208 -21.70 -16.46 -7.37
C GLY A 208 -21.06 -15.76 -6.18
N ILE A 209 -19.73 -15.54 -6.21
CA ILE A 209 -19.04 -14.74 -5.20
C ILE A 209 -19.28 -13.25 -5.47
N ARG A 210 -19.65 -12.52 -4.42
CA ARG A 210 -19.86 -11.08 -4.46
C ARG A 210 -19.22 -10.42 -3.25
N ILE A 211 -18.74 -9.20 -3.41
CA ILE A 211 -18.16 -8.38 -2.33
C ILE A 211 -18.84 -7.01 -2.25
N GLY A 212 -18.92 -6.44 -1.06
CA GLY A 212 -19.49 -5.12 -0.82
C GLY A 212 -18.93 -4.42 0.41
N GLY A 213 -19.11 -3.09 0.46
CA GLY A 213 -18.69 -2.27 1.60
C GLY A 213 -19.73 -2.16 2.71
N GLN A 214 -19.45 -1.37 3.74
CA GLN A 214 -20.36 -1.16 4.88
C GLN A 214 -21.60 -0.34 4.51
N THR A 215 -22.80 -0.87 4.75
CA THR A 215 -24.06 -0.13 4.55
C THR A 215 -24.54 0.63 5.78
N THR A 216 -24.11 0.22 6.98
CA THR A 216 -24.51 0.88 8.23
C THR A 216 -24.05 2.33 8.26
N ALA A 217 -25.01 3.24 8.45
CA ALA A 217 -24.77 4.68 8.50
C ALA A 217 -24.05 5.23 7.26
N ASP A 218 -24.35 4.65 6.09
CA ASP A 218 -23.92 5.17 4.78
C ASP A 218 -22.41 5.42 4.72
N LYS A 219 -21.63 4.34 4.83
CA LYS A 219 -20.17 4.44 4.95
C LYS A 219 -19.42 3.90 3.74
N GLY A 220 -19.94 2.87 3.08
CA GLY A 220 -19.38 2.25 1.87
C GLY A 220 -18.00 1.60 2.02
N TYR A 221 -17.33 1.67 3.18
CA TYR A 221 -15.92 1.28 3.30
C TYR A 221 -15.67 -0.20 2.98
N GLY A 222 -14.55 -0.44 2.30
CA GLY A 222 -14.09 -1.75 1.84
C GLY A 222 -12.89 -1.59 0.89
N GLY A 223 -12.07 -2.63 0.77
CA GLY A 223 -10.83 -2.61 -0.01
C GLY A 223 -9.63 -2.10 0.80
N MET A 224 -8.65 -1.54 0.10
CA MET A 224 -7.37 -1.11 0.68
C MET A 224 -7.57 0.02 1.71
N THR A 225 -6.97 -0.16 2.88
CA THR A 225 -7.05 0.73 4.04
C THR A 225 -5.70 0.84 4.73
N CYS A 226 -5.28 2.07 5.02
CA CYS A 226 -4.17 2.35 5.92
C CYS A 226 -4.70 2.79 7.29
N ARG A 227 -4.38 2.03 8.34
CA ARG A 227 -4.57 2.42 9.74
C ARG A 227 -3.30 3.12 10.22
N PHE A 228 -3.27 4.45 10.12
CA PHE A 228 -2.18 5.23 10.70
C PHE A 228 -2.16 5.10 12.23
N GLY A 229 -0.95 5.18 12.79
CA GLY A 229 -0.68 5.13 14.21
C GLY A 229 -0.96 6.46 14.92
N SER A 230 -0.61 6.53 16.21
CA SER A 230 -0.83 7.73 17.02
C SER A 230 0.14 8.85 16.62
N ALA A 231 -0.40 9.98 16.20
CA ALA A 231 0.34 11.20 15.89
C ALA A 231 -0.40 12.42 16.42
N THR A 232 0.34 13.50 16.67
CA THR A 232 -0.26 14.81 17.00
C THR A 232 -0.34 15.70 15.77
N GLU A 233 -1.16 16.75 15.87
CA GLU A 233 -1.34 17.74 14.80
C GLU A 233 -1.85 17.14 13.49
N VAL A 234 -2.59 16.03 13.47
CA VAL A 234 -3.00 15.33 12.24
C VAL A 234 -3.58 16.26 11.16
N ARG A 235 -3.16 16.04 9.92
CA ARG A 235 -3.66 16.72 8.72
C ARG A 235 -3.96 15.71 7.64
N MET A 236 -5.10 15.89 6.98
CA MET A 236 -5.53 15.06 5.85
C MET A 236 -5.73 15.94 4.62
N GLU A 237 -5.16 15.51 3.49
CA GLU A 237 -5.22 16.22 2.21
C GLU A 237 -5.56 15.25 1.09
N ASN A 238 -6.12 15.74 0.00
CA ASN A 238 -6.36 14.99 -1.23
C ASN A 238 -5.96 15.82 -2.46
N ASP A 239 -6.27 15.32 -3.66
CA ASP A 239 -5.97 16.02 -4.91
C ASP A 239 -6.74 17.33 -5.12
N GLN A 240 -7.62 17.71 -4.18
CA GLN A 240 -8.43 18.93 -4.18
C GLN A 240 -8.04 19.90 -3.04
N GLY A 241 -7.16 19.50 -2.13
CA GLY A 241 -6.69 20.31 -1.00
C GLY A 241 -6.94 19.66 0.35
N VAL A 242 -7.20 20.48 1.37
CA VAL A 242 -7.43 20.01 2.75
C VAL A 242 -8.80 19.34 2.85
N ILE A 243 -8.84 18.16 3.46
CA ILE A 243 -10.11 17.50 3.76
C ILE A 243 -10.67 18.09 5.06
N GLY A 244 -11.81 18.79 4.95
CA GLY A 244 -12.55 19.35 6.09
C GLY A 244 -13.31 18.28 6.90
N SER A 245 -13.84 18.68 8.05
CA SER A 245 -14.63 17.80 8.94
C SER A 245 -16.01 17.43 8.42
N ASP A 246 -16.49 18.12 7.40
CA ASP A 246 -17.91 18.18 7.06
C ASP A 246 -18.36 16.98 6.21
N SER A 247 -17.40 16.28 5.58
CA SER A 247 -17.64 15.03 4.87
C SER A 247 -16.42 14.11 4.97
N LEU A 248 -16.44 13.22 5.95
CA LEU A 248 -15.39 12.22 6.19
C LEU A 248 -15.78 10.83 5.65
N ASN A 249 -17.02 10.67 5.17
CA ASN A 249 -17.47 9.56 4.34
C ASN A 249 -17.58 10.06 2.90
N HIS A 250 -17.52 9.15 1.91
CA HIS A 250 -17.73 9.48 0.50
C HIS A 250 -16.84 10.62 -0.03
N VAL A 251 -15.64 10.79 0.54
CA VAL A 251 -14.64 11.71 -0.03
C VAL A 251 -14.26 11.13 -1.39
N VAL A 252 -14.39 11.86 -2.49
CA VAL A 252 -13.99 11.39 -3.82
C VAL A 252 -12.62 11.97 -4.15
N ALA A 253 -11.60 11.11 -4.30
CA ALA A 253 -10.23 11.55 -4.50
C ALA A 253 -9.37 10.53 -5.25
N LYS A 254 -8.33 11.00 -5.93
CA LYS A 254 -7.33 10.16 -6.61
C LYS A 254 -6.30 9.56 -5.64
N TRP A 255 -6.05 10.29 -4.56
CA TRP A 255 -5.20 9.92 -3.45
C TRP A 255 -5.66 10.65 -2.20
N VAL A 256 -5.38 10.07 -1.05
CA VAL A 256 -5.55 10.72 0.26
C VAL A 256 -4.23 10.65 1.01
N ASP A 257 -3.76 11.80 1.45
CA ASP A 257 -2.60 11.99 2.30
C ASP A 257 -3.02 12.12 3.77
N TRP A 258 -2.25 11.49 4.65
CA TRP A 258 -2.44 11.56 6.10
C TRP A 258 -1.08 11.75 6.76
N THR A 259 -0.91 12.90 7.42
CA THR A 259 0.34 13.28 8.06
C THR A 259 0.11 13.75 9.48
N GLY A 260 1.11 13.55 10.33
CA GLY A 260 1.11 14.04 11.70
C GLY A 260 2.51 14.05 12.27
N ARG A 261 2.66 14.52 13.51
CA ARG A 261 3.93 14.41 14.24
C ARG A 261 3.96 13.09 15.00
N PHE A 262 4.74 12.16 14.48
CA PHE A 262 4.96 10.85 15.08
C PHE A 262 6.05 10.91 16.15
N THR A 263 6.05 9.92 17.05
CA THR A 263 7.19 9.65 17.93
C THR A 263 8.22 8.85 17.14
N GLY A 264 9.47 9.33 17.11
CA GLY A 264 10.59 8.65 16.48
C GLY A 264 11.11 7.47 17.31
N PRO A 265 12.10 6.73 16.76
CA PRO A 265 12.64 5.53 17.40
C PRO A 265 13.37 5.81 18.73
N ASP A 266 13.78 7.06 18.99
CA ASP A 266 14.40 7.51 20.24
C ASP A 266 13.37 7.88 21.33
N GLY A 267 12.07 7.69 21.06
CA GLY A 267 10.97 8.03 21.95
C GLY A 267 10.61 9.52 21.97
N ARG A 268 11.24 10.36 21.14
CA ARG A 268 10.94 11.80 21.05
C ARG A 268 10.01 12.10 19.88
N ARG A 269 9.24 13.18 20.00
CA ARG A 269 8.39 13.66 18.91
C ARG A 269 9.26 14.18 17.76
N LEU A 270 8.93 13.81 16.52
CA LEU A 270 9.63 14.33 15.35
C LEU A 270 9.44 15.86 15.22
N PRO A 271 10.48 16.60 14.78
CA PRO A 271 10.43 18.05 14.62
C PRO A 271 9.62 18.49 13.39
N HIS A 272 9.15 17.55 12.58
CA HIS A 272 8.28 17.79 11.42
C HIS A 272 7.12 16.78 11.37
N ARG A 273 6.17 17.04 10.48
CA ARG A 273 5.17 16.05 10.07
C ARG A 273 5.84 14.92 9.31
N SER A 274 5.31 13.72 9.44
CA SER A 274 5.59 12.57 8.58
C SER A 274 4.28 11.85 8.31
N GLY A 275 4.24 10.99 7.30
CA GLY A 275 3.03 10.29 6.92
C GLY A 275 3.18 9.55 5.60
N ALA A 276 2.03 9.21 5.03
CA ALA A 276 1.98 8.67 3.69
C ALA A 276 0.68 9.02 2.98
N ALA A 277 0.78 9.17 1.67
CA ALA A 277 -0.37 9.21 0.78
C ALA A 277 -0.68 7.82 0.22
N LEU A 278 -1.94 7.41 0.29
CA LEU A 278 -2.46 6.24 -0.41
C LEU A 278 -3.04 6.69 -1.76
N MET A 279 -2.46 6.18 -2.84
CA MET A 279 -2.73 6.56 -4.22
C MET A 279 -3.38 5.43 -5.00
N VAL A 280 -4.34 5.77 -5.87
CA VAL A 280 -5.08 4.79 -6.66
C VAL A 280 -4.78 4.98 -8.15
N HIS A 281 -4.42 3.89 -8.82
CA HIS A 281 -4.14 3.92 -10.26
C HIS A 281 -5.44 4.15 -11.07
N PRO A 282 -5.40 4.89 -12.20
CA PRO A 282 -6.56 5.10 -13.07
C PRO A 282 -7.21 3.85 -13.66
N SER A 283 -6.53 2.71 -13.61
CA SER A 283 -7.10 1.41 -14.04
C SER A 283 -7.98 0.75 -12.98
N HIS A 284 -8.09 1.34 -11.78
CA HIS A 284 -8.97 0.83 -10.73
C HIS A 284 -10.45 0.93 -11.18
N PRO A 285 -11.29 -0.11 -10.97
CA PRO A 285 -12.65 -0.14 -11.51
C PRO A 285 -13.56 1.02 -11.04
N ALA A 286 -13.29 1.56 -9.85
CA ALA A 286 -14.03 2.68 -9.28
C ALA A 286 -13.28 4.02 -9.36
N TYR A 287 -12.38 4.23 -10.34
CA TYR A 287 -11.55 5.45 -10.36
C TYR A 287 -12.29 6.73 -10.83
N PRO A 288 -12.11 7.90 -10.17
CA PRO A 288 -11.50 8.06 -8.84
C PRO A 288 -12.42 7.51 -7.74
N PRO A 289 -11.89 6.77 -6.75
CA PRO A 289 -12.74 6.13 -5.77
C PRO A 289 -13.25 7.08 -4.69
N GLU A 290 -14.27 6.61 -3.99
CA GLU A 290 -14.71 7.15 -2.72
C GLU A 290 -13.85 6.63 -1.57
N TRP A 291 -13.79 7.39 -0.47
CA TRP A 291 -12.97 7.13 0.69
C TRP A 291 -13.73 7.37 2.00
N ILE A 292 -13.35 6.62 3.03
CA ILE A 292 -13.58 6.94 4.42
C ILE A 292 -12.27 7.42 5.04
N VAL A 293 -12.28 8.60 5.64
CA VAL A 293 -11.06 9.22 6.19
C VAL A 293 -11.30 9.68 7.61
N ARG A 294 -10.33 9.46 8.50
CA ARG A 294 -10.48 9.76 9.92
C ARG A 294 -9.19 10.32 10.48
N ALA A 295 -9.31 11.43 11.21
CA ALA A 295 -8.18 12.05 11.90
C ALA A 295 -7.56 11.13 12.97
N TYR A 296 -8.31 10.15 13.49
CA TYR A 296 -7.75 9.17 14.42
C TYR A 296 -6.95 8.05 13.73
N GLY A 297 -6.95 7.97 12.39
CA GLY A 297 -5.97 7.20 11.60
C GLY A 297 -6.48 6.37 10.42
N PRO A 298 -7.71 5.80 10.39
CA PRO A 298 -8.18 5.08 9.21
C PRO A 298 -8.31 5.97 7.97
N VAL A 299 -7.61 5.59 6.90
CA VAL A 299 -7.79 6.09 5.53
C VAL A 299 -8.04 4.88 4.65
N GLY A 300 -9.29 4.66 4.27
CA GLY A 300 -9.71 3.48 3.52
C GLY A 300 -10.55 3.84 2.32
N LEU A 301 -10.43 3.04 1.26
CA LEU A 301 -11.35 3.14 0.14
C LEU A 301 -12.77 2.75 0.59
N ALA A 302 -13.75 3.24 -0.16
CA ALA A 302 -15.11 2.75 -0.19
C ALA A 302 -15.33 1.96 -1.48
N TYR A 303 -14.58 0.86 -1.65
CA TYR A 303 -14.71 -0.02 -2.81
C TYR A 303 -15.30 -1.38 -2.42
N PRO A 304 -16.40 -1.84 -3.05
CA PRO A 304 -17.15 -1.18 -4.12
C PRO A 304 -18.21 -0.16 -3.64
N GLY A 305 -18.25 0.17 -2.35
CA GLY A 305 -19.24 1.08 -1.80
C GLY A 305 -20.47 0.36 -1.24
N LEU A 306 -21.64 0.98 -1.38
CA LEU A 306 -22.91 0.46 -0.87
C LEU A 306 -23.47 -0.70 -1.71
N GLU A 307 -23.03 -0.82 -2.95
CA GLU A 307 -23.43 -1.90 -3.85
C GLU A 307 -22.56 -3.15 -3.67
N MET A 308 -23.09 -4.29 -4.10
CA MET A 308 -22.33 -5.54 -4.21
C MET A 308 -21.85 -5.70 -5.65
N ILE A 309 -20.58 -6.07 -5.84
CA ILE A 309 -20.04 -6.42 -7.16
C ILE A 309 -19.73 -7.91 -7.23
N ASP A 310 -19.85 -8.48 -8.42
CA ASP A 310 -19.51 -9.88 -8.67
C ASP A 310 -18.00 -10.05 -8.85
N LEU A 311 -17.46 -11.12 -8.27
CA LEU A 311 -16.12 -11.64 -8.57
C LEU A 311 -16.28 -12.87 -9.48
N PRO A 312 -16.09 -12.74 -10.80
CA PRO A 312 -16.22 -13.86 -11.73
C PRO A 312 -14.94 -14.73 -11.76
N LYS A 313 -15.11 -16.05 -11.97
CA LYS A 313 -13.97 -17.00 -12.05
C LYS A 313 -12.95 -16.70 -13.15
N ASN A 314 -13.42 -16.16 -14.27
CA ASN A 314 -12.64 -16.00 -15.50
C ASN A 314 -12.18 -14.57 -15.76
N ARG A 315 -12.50 -13.62 -14.87
CA ARG A 315 -12.10 -12.22 -15.02
C ARG A 315 -11.66 -11.68 -13.65
N PRO A 316 -10.36 -11.80 -13.33
CA PRO A 316 -9.82 -11.28 -12.09
C PRO A 316 -10.09 -9.78 -11.93
N VAL A 317 -10.30 -9.36 -10.69
CA VAL A 317 -10.35 -7.94 -10.32
C VAL A 317 -8.95 -7.51 -9.92
N CYS A 318 -8.37 -6.59 -10.68
CA CYS A 318 -7.04 -6.04 -10.43
C CYS A 318 -7.15 -4.67 -9.78
N LEU A 319 -6.55 -4.50 -8.61
CA LEU A 319 -6.58 -3.26 -7.82
C LEU A 319 -5.15 -2.80 -7.59
N ARG A 320 -4.80 -1.61 -8.08
CA ARG A 320 -3.42 -1.12 -8.09
C ARG A 320 -3.29 0.12 -7.22
N TYR A 321 -2.39 0.04 -6.25
CA TYR A 321 -2.18 1.08 -5.25
C TYR A 321 -0.70 1.45 -5.10
N ARG A 322 -0.45 2.67 -4.65
CA ARG A 322 0.87 3.10 -4.16
C ARG A 322 0.72 3.82 -2.83
N LEU A 323 1.56 3.46 -1.87
CA LEU A 323 1.87 4.30 -0.73
C LEU A 323 3.07 5.17 -1.08
N TRP A 324 2.94 6.48 -0.89
CA TRP A 324 4.05 7.42 -0.95
C TRP A 324 4.36 7.92 0.44
N ILE A 325 5.49 7.49 0.99
CA ILE A 325 5.96 7.85 2.34
C ILE A 325 6.83 9.09 2.23
N HIS A 326 6.50 10.14 2.99
CA HIS A 326 7.19 11.43 2.91
C HIS A 326 7.19 12.19 4.23
N ARG A 327 7.97 13.28 4.24
CA ARG A 327 7.98 14.29 5.31
C ARG A 327 7.09 15.46 4.92
N GLY A 328 6.59 16.18 5.92
CA GLY A 328 5.79 17.38 5.71
C GLY A 328 4.38 17.10 5.22
N GLU A 329 3.68 18.16 4.84
CA GLU A 329 2.34 18.15 4.22
C GLU A 329 2.42 17.70 2.75
N ALA A 330 1.28 17.49 2.09
CA ALA A 330 1.23 16.90 0.75
C ALA A 330 2.10 17.64 -0.30
N GLY A 331 2.11 18.97 -0.26
CA GLY A 331 2.92 19.81 -1.16
C GLY A 331 4.43 19.64 -0.95
N PRO A 332 4.97 19.96 0.26
CA PRO A 332 6.37 19.70 0.60
C PRO A 332 6.79 18.25 0.40
N GLY A 333 5.90 17.30 0.68
CA GLY A 333 6.09 15.86 0.50
C GLY A 333 6.03 15.37 -0.94
N LYS A 334 5.80 16.26 -1.92
CA LYS A 334 5.76 15.93 -3.35
C LYS A 334 4.68 14.92 -3.73
N VAL A 335 3.57 14.86 -2.98
CA VAL A 335 2.47 13.91 -3.24
C VAL A 335 1.90 14.08 -4.67
N PRO A 336 1.61 15.30 -5.17
CA PRO A 336 1.13 15.47 -6.55
C PRO A 336 2.13 14.99 -7.61
N GLU A 337 3.42 15.25 -7.42
CA GLU A 337 4.49 14.81 -8.32
C GLU A 337 4.64 13.28 -8.31
N ALA A 338 4.65 12.69 -7.12
CA ALA A 338 4.75 11.25 -6.93
C ALA A 338 3.55 10.53 -7.53
N TYR A 339 2.35 11.12 -7.45
CA TYR A 339 1.16 10.61 -8.11
C TYR A 339 1.28 10.67 -9.64
N ARG A 340 1.71 11.79 -10.21
CA ARG A 340 1.96 11.91 -11.67
C ARG A 340 2.98 10.87 -12.15
N ALA A 341 4.03 10.63 -11.38
CA ALA A 341 5.04 9.62 -11.70
C ALA A 341 4.48 8.18 -11.60
N TYR A 342 3.58 7.92 -10.64
CA TYR A 342 2.95 6.61 -10.44
C TYR A 342 2.04 6.21 -11.60
N ILE A 343 1.22 7.14 -12.07
CA ILE A 343 0.23 6.87 -13.12
C ILE A 343 0.80 6.97 -14.54
N ALA A 344 2.06 7.34 -14.68
CA ALA A 344 2.71 7.46 -15.97
C ALA A 344 2.91 6.07 -16.60
N ASP A 345 2.24 5.82 -17.73
CA ASP A 345 2.45 4.64 -18.57
C ASP A 345 3.73 4.83 -19.40
N TRP A 346 4.89 4.52 -18.80
CA TRP A 346 6.17 4.62 -19.47
C TRP A 346 6.31 3.53 -20.52
N ARG A 347 6.22 3.91 -21.80
CA ARG A 347 6.58 3.04 -22.92
C ARG A 347 8.06 3.21 -23.24
N TRP A 348 8.86 2.23 -22.85
CA TRP A 348 10.27 2.18 -23.23
C TRP A 348 10.45 1.38 -24.52
N LYS A 349 11.28 1.89 -25.43
CA LYS A 349 11.84 1.13 -26.56
C LYS A 349 13.34 1.32 -26.51
N ALA A 350 14.08 0.22 -26.40
CA ALA A 350 15.52 0.25 -26.64
C ALA A 350 15.76 0.76 -28.06
N GLY A 351 16.61 1.78 -28.18
CA GLY A 351 17.04 2.34 -29.46
C GLY A 351 18.19 1.58 -30.06
#